data_AF-A0AAV9H2X4-F1
#
_entry.id   AF-A0AAV9H2X4-F1
#
_cell.length_a   1.000
_cell.length_b   1.000
_cell.length_c   1.000
_cell.angle_alpha   90.00
_cell.angle_beta   90.00
_cell.angle_gamma   90.00
#
_symmetry.space_group_name_H-M   'P 1'
#
loop_
_entity.id
_entity.type
_entity.pdbx_description
1 polymer ?
#
loop_
_entity_poly.entity_id
_entity_poly.type
_entity_poly.pdbx_seq_one_letter_code
_entity_poly.pdbx_strand_id
1 'polypeptide(L)'
;MPNTLTGLAALANERIEDAIARGQFKNIPRGKGIERDTRADNPFIDTTEYIMNKMIKRQEIVPPWIEKQQELLKAARVFRLRLRNDWRRHAARLIASRGGSLQEQMQRAEAYARAEETYNPRRKNVDEISVPTNTTDDAVMVSIRQQPWTPADFEVSEGAEEEAQPVASRPFRDPEWEAAERSYMELAISNLNAITRSYNLMAPELAKKPYFSLKRELENCFAEVAPQLANTIKERAAQPNKSAIDPLSRPRAVFERLGSSGKGAARVYDSPAPHYGLKQFWRDLWSAQK
;
A
#
# COMPACT_ATOMS: atom_id res chain seq x y z
N MET A 1 -14.13 31.19 -10.46
CA MET A 1 -15.37 30.60 -9.93
C MET A 1 -15.73 31.36 -8.66
N PRO A 2 -16.98 31.82 -8.48
CA PRO A 2 -17.38 32.50 -7.25
C PRO A 2 -17.35 31.52 -6.07
N ASN A 3 -16.76 31.92 -4.95
CA ASN A 3 -16.61 31.11 -3.73
C ASN A 3 -17.78 31.27 -2.74
N THR A 4 -18.84 31.99 -3.12
CA THR A 4 -20.00 32.30 -2.26
C THR A 4 -21.30 31.80 -2.91
N LEU A 5 -22.26 31.36 -2.08
CA LEU A 5 -23.57 30.87 -2.54
C LEU A 5 -24.31 31.92 -3.37
N THR A 6 -24.24 33.19 -2.96
CA THR A 6 -24.82 34.32 -3.68
C THR A 6 -24.18 34.53 -5.06
N GLY A 7 -22.86 34.34 -5.16
CA GLY A 7 -22.14 34.46 -6.44
C GLY A 7 -22.46 33.31 -7.40
N LEU A 8 -22.66 32.09 -6.88
CA LEU A 8 -23.15 30.96 -7.68
C LEU A 8 -24.58 31.19 -8.18
N ALA A 9 -25.45 31.75 -7.33
CA ALA A 9 -26.83 32.07 -7.71
C ALA A 9 -26.88 33.13 -8.83
N ALA A 10 -26.04 34.18 -8.74
CA ALA A 10 -25.96 35.20 -9.78
C ALA A 10 -25.49 34.64 -11.13
N LEU A 11 -24.44 33.80 -11.13
CA LEU A 11 -23.91 33.17 -12.35
C LEU A 11 -24.89 32.13 -12.92
N ALA A 12 -25.65 31.44 -12.07
CA ALA A 12 -26.72 30.56 -12.51
C ALA A 12 -27.82 31.34 -13.21
N ASN A 13 -28.27 32.47 -12.65
CA ASN A 13 -29.26 33.34 -13.27
C ASN A 13 -28.78 33.89 -14.62
N GLU A 14 -27.54 34.38 -14.69
CA GLU A 14 -26.92 34.84 -15.95
C GLU A 14 -26.94 33.74 -17.02
N ARG A 15 -26.55 32.50 -16.66
CA ARG A 15 -26.61 31.35 -17.59
C ARG A 15 -28.02 30.97 -18.00
N ILE A 16 -29.00 31.13 -17.11
CA ILE A 16 -30.41 30.86 -17.41
C ILE A 16 -30.92 31.90 -18.41
N GLU A 17 -30.66 33.18 -18.18
CA GLU A 17 -31.03 34.28 -19.09
C GLU A 17 -30.40 34.10 -20.47
N ASP A 18 -29.11 33.75 -20.52
CA ASP A 18 -28.38 33.40 -21.74
C ASP A 18 -29.03 32.22 -22.50
N ALA A 19 -29.43 31.17 -21.78
CA ALA A 19 -30.09 30.00 -22.38
C ALA A 19 -31.53 30.30 -22.84
N ILE A 20 -32.22 31.23 -22.16
CA ILE A 20 -33.52 31.78 -22.60
C ILE A 20 -33.33 32.60 -23.88
N ALA A 21 -32.31 33.45 -23.94
CA ALA A 21 -31.98 34.26 -25.11
C ALA A 21 -31.64 33.39 -26.34
N ARG A 22 -30.91 32.27 -26.14
CA ARG A 22 -30.65 31.26 -27.18
C ARG A 22 -31.88 30.42 -27.57
N GLY A 23 -33.01 30.61 -26.92
CA GLY A 23 -34.26 29.89 -27.21
C GLY A 23 -34.25 28.42 -26.79
N GLN A 24 -33.28 27.97 -25.98
CA GLN A 24 -33.17 26.58 -25.56
C GLN A 24 -34.38 26.11 -24.73
N PHE A 25 -35.06 27.03 -24.04
CA PHE A 25 -36.27 26.74 -23.29
C PHE A 25 -37.55 26.56 -24.14
N LYS A 26 -37.51 26.90 -25.44
CA LYS A 26 -38.69 26.83 -26.33
C LYS A 26 -38.98 25.40 -26.80
N ASN A 27 -37.95 24.57 -27.00
CA ASN A 27 -38.08 23.20 -27.53
C ASN A 27 -37.81 22.11 -26.47
N ILE A 28 -38.17 22.37 -25.20
CA ILE A 28 -38.08 21.34 -24.17
C ILE A 28 -39.26 20.38 -24.38
N PRO A 29 -39.04 19.06 -24.58
CA PRO A 29 -40.15 18.10 -24.64
C PRO A 29 -40.90 18.16 -23.31
N ARG A 30 -42.22 18.42 -23.36
CA ARG A 30 -43.12 18.45 -22.19
C ARG A 30 -44.11 17.29 -22.32
N GLY A 31 -44.30 16.51 -21.26
CA GLY A 31 -45.30 15.44 -21.21
C GLY A 31 -44.76 14.05 -20.92
N LYS A 32 -45.58 13.03 -21.19
CA LYS A 32 -45.33 11.61 -20.91
C LYS A 32 -44.36 11.03 -21.94
N GLY A 33 -43.16 10.65 -21.50
CA GLY A 33 -42.08 10.16 -22.38
C GLY A 33 -40.70 10.78 -22.10
N ILE A 34 -40.61 11.74 -21.18
CA ILE A 34 -39.33 12.26 -20.68
C ILE A 34 -38.78 11.23 -19.68
N GLU A 35 -37.61 10.66 -19.98
CA GLU A 35 -36.85 9.87 -19.01
C GLU A 35 -36.39 10.79 -17.88
N ARG A 36 -37.16 10.83 -16.80
CA ARG A 36 -36.71 11.40 -15.55
C ARG A 36 -35.76 10.41 -14.90
N ASP A 37 -34.66 10.91 -14.37
CA ASP A 37 -33.78 10.10 -13.53
C ASP A 37 -34.63 9.57 -12.37
N THR A 38 -34.87 8.26 -12.35
CA THR A 38 -35.68 7.59 -11.31
C THR A 38 -35.13 7.81 -9.89
N ARG A 39 -33.83 8.11 -9.79
CA ARG A 39 -33.14 8.45 -8.54
C ARG A 39 -33.41 9.88 -8.05
N ALA A 40 -33.91 10.78 -8.91
CA ALA A 40 -34.29 12.14 -8.53
C ALA A 40 -35.57 12.17 -7.70
N ASP A 41 -36.46 11.20 -7.91
CA ASP A 41 -37.74 11.07 -7.20
C ASP A 41 -37.62 10.21 -5.93
N ASN A 42 -36.40 9.86 -5.49
CA ASN A 42 -36.19 9.04 -4.30
C ASN A 42 -36.40 9.87 -3.01
N PRO A 43 -37.41 9.54 -2.16
CA PRO A 43 -37.67 10.27 -0.91
C PRO A 43 -36.52 10.21 0.11
N PHE A 44 -35.60 9.26 -0.04
CA PHE A 44 -34.47 9.06 0.88
C PHE A 44 -33.19 9.78 0.46
N ILE A 45 -33.19 10.46 -0.69
CA ILE A 45 -32.04 11.26 -1.14
C ILE A 45 -32.48 12.71 -1.13
N ASP A 46 -31.77 13.56 -0.38
CA ASP A 46 -32.07 14.99 -0.39
C ASP A 46 -31.82 15.56 -1.80
N THR A 47 -32.68 16.48 -2.23
CA THR A 47 -32.60 17.11 -3.56
C THR A 47 -31.24 17.79 -3.75
N THR A 48 -30.70 18.36 -2.68
CA THR A 48 -29.37 18.98 -2.65
C THR A 48 -28.25 17.96 -2.89
N GLU A 49 -28.28 16.82 -2.19
CA GLU A 49 -27.29 15.75 -2.35
C GLU A 49 -27.34 15.14 -3.75
N TYR A 50 -28.55 14.94 -4.28
CA TYR A 50 -28.75 14.44 -5.63
C TYR A 50 -28.16 15.41 -6.68
N ILE A 51 -28.46 16.72 -6.57
CA ILE A 51 -27.94 17.73 -7.49
C ILE A 51 -26.42 17.85 -7.36
N MET A 52 -25.88 17.86 -6.14
CA MET A 52 -24.44 17.91 -5.90
C MET A 52 -23.72 16.70 -6.50
N ASN A 53 -24.22 15.48 -6.24
CA ASN A 53 -23.67 14.25 -6.82
C ASN A 53 -23.76 14.24 -8.36
N LYS A 54 -24.83 14.82 -8.93
CA LYS A 54 -24.98 14.97 -10.37
C LYS A 54 -24.03 16.01 -10.96
N MET A 55 -23.78 17.11 -10.26
CA MET A 55 -22.79 18.11 -10.65
C MET A 55 -21.36 17.55 -10.61
N ILE A 56 -21.00 16.83 -9.54
CA ILE A 56 -19.71 16.14 -9.37
C ILE A 56 -19.48 15.17 -10.55
N LYS A 57 -20.48 14.34 -10.87
CA LYS A 57 -20.41 13.40 -12.00
C LYS A 57 -20.29 14.09 -13.37
N ARG A 58 -20.99 15.22 -13.57
CA ARG A 58 -20.97 15.97 -14.84
C ARG A 58 -19.68 16.76 -15.06
N GLN A 59 -19.04 17.20 -13.99
CA GLN A 59 -17.81 18.02 -14.07
C GLN A 59 -16.53 17.17 -14.02
N GLU A 60 -16.64 15.84 -13.85
CA GLU A 60 -15.51 14.92 -13.66
C GLU A 60 -14.57 15.34 -12.50
N ILE A 61 -15.08 16.12 -11.54
CA ILE A 61 -14.31 16.62 -10.40
C ILE A 61 -14.39 15.58 -9.29
N VAL A 62 -13.23 15.19 -8.78
CA VAL A 62 -13.12 14.31 -7.61
C VAL A 62 -13.26 15.16 -6.34
N PRO A 63 -14.16 14.83 -5.40
CA PRO A 63 -14.24 15.52 -4.12
C PRO A 63 -12.87 15.66 -3.45
N PRO A 64 -12.53 16.82 -2.85
CA PRO A 64 -11.20 17.05 -2.29
C PRO A 64 -10.73 16.00 -1.26
N TRP A 65 -11.66 15.44 -0.49
CA TRP A 65 -11.37 14.38 0.48
C TRP A 65 -10.95 13.06 -0.19
N ILE A 66 -11.36 12.79 -1.44
CA ILE A 66 -10.93 11.61 -2.20
C ILE A 66 -9.49 11.78 -2.70
N GLU A 67 -9.04 13.00 -3.03
CA GLU A 67 -7.62 13.23 -3.32
C GLU A 67 -6.76 12.93 -2.09
N LYS A 68 -7.20 13.41 -0.92
CA LYS A 68 -6.56 13.09 0.37
C LYS A 68 -6.65 11.60 0.72
N GLN A 69 -7.73 10.93 0.33
CA GLN A 69 -7.84 9.48 0.43
C GLN A 69 -6.72 8.79 -0.37
N GLN A 70 -6.56 9.18 -1.64
CA GLN A 70 -5.55 8.58 -2.52
C GLN A 70 -4.14 8.88 -2.02
N GLU A 71 -3.89 10.09 -1.53
CA GLU A 71 -2.64 10.49 -0.89
C GLU A 71 -2.33 9.60 0.32
N LEU A 72 -3.30 9.43 1.22
CA LEU A 72 -3.16 8.58 2.40
C LEU A 72 -2.89 7.12 2.04
N LEU A 73 -3.63 6.56 1.08
CA LEU A 73 -3.45 5.18 0.63
C LEU A 73 -2.07 4.96 0.00
N LYS A 74 -1.59 5.92 -0.82
CA LYS A 74 -0.25 5.87 -1.41
C LYS A 74 0.83 5.94 -0.32
N ALA A 75 0.72 6.89 0.60
CA ALA A 75 1.67 7.07 1.69
C ALA A 75 1.74 5.83 2.60
N ALA A 76 0.58 5.28 2.99
CA ALA A 76 0.50 4.07 3.80
C ALA A 76 1.09 2.86 3.07
N ARG A 77 0.84 2.72 1.77
CA ARG A 77 1.41 1.64 0.95
C ARG A 77 2.94 1.72 0.89
N VAL A 78 3.49 2.91 0.65
CA VAL A 78 4.94 3.12 0.59
C VAL A 78 5.59 2.79 1.94
N PHE A 79 5.01 3.29 3.04
CA PHE A 79 5.47 3.00 4.38
C PHE A 79 5.48 1.49 4.67
N ARG A 80 4.35 0.80 4.46
CA ARG A 80 4.22 -0.65 4.68
C ARG A 80 5.15 -1.47 3.79
N LEU A 81 5.33 -1.08 2.53
CA LEU A 81 6.27 -1.77 1.62
C LEU A 81 7.70 -1.64 2.12
N ARG A 82 8.12 -0.45 2.54
CA ARG A 82 9.45 -0.23 3.10
C ARG A 82 9.64 -1.05 4.38
N LEU A 83 8.72 -0.93 5.34
CA LEU A 83 8.77 -1.64 6.61
C LEU A 83 8.90 -3.15 6.40
N ARG A 84 8.07 -3.74 5.52
CA ARG A 84 8.13 -5.18 5.20
C ARG A 84 9.44 -5.57 4.54
N ASN A 85 9.95 -4.77 3.60
CA ASN A 85 11.20 -5.07 2.92
C ASN A 85 12.41 -5.00 3.87
N ASP A 86 12.45 -3.98 4.72
CA ASP A 86 13.53 -3.77 5.67
C ASP A 86 13.55 -4.89 6.71
N TRP A 87 12.39 -5.22 7.29
CA TRP A 87 12.26 -6.35 8.21
C TRP A 87 12.60 -7.69 7.57
N ARG A 88 12.04 -7.98 6.38
CA ARG A 88 12.30 -9.24 5.64
C ARG A 88 13.79 -9.44 5.36
N ARG A 89 14.49 -8.38 4.95
CA ARG A 89 15.95 -8.41 4.71
C ARG A 89 16.75 -8.58 5.98
N HIS A 90 16.31 -7.97 7.08
CA HIS A 90 16.96 -8.09 8.38
C HIS A 90 16.78 -9.50 8.96
N ALA A 91 15.54 -9.98 9.05
CA ALA A 91 15.19 -11.30 9.54
C ALA A 91 15.89 -12.42 8.75
N ALA A 92 15.89 -12.36 7.42
CA ALA A 92 16.59 -13.35 6.60
C ALA A 92 18.11 -13.33 6.83
N ARG A 93 18.72 -12.15 7.07
CA ARG A 93 20.15 -12.05 7.41
C ARG A 93 20.45 -12.64 8.78
N LEU A 94 19.62 -12.35 9.78
CA LEU A 94 19.78 -12.89 11.13
C LEU A 94 19.68 -14.42 11.15
N ILE A 95 18.65 -14.99 10.51
CA ILE A 95 18.46 -16.44 10.44
C ILE A 95 19.64 -17.10 9.72
N ALA A 96 20.13 -16.51 8.62
CA ALA A 96 21.31 -17.02 7.92
C ALA A 96 22.61 -16.87 8.74
N SER A 97 22.78 -15.78 9.49
CA SER A 97 23.98 -15.52 10.31
C SER A 97 24.14 -16.51 11.46
N ARG A 98 23.03 -17.13 11.90
CA ARG A 98 23.03 -18.17 12.94
C ARG A 98 23.63 -19.51 12.45
N GLY A 99 23.88 -19.66 11.14
CA GLY A 99 24.48 -20.85 10.53
C GLY A 99 23.51 -22.04 10.39
N GLY A 100 24.04 -23.18 9.94
CA GLY A 100 23.28 -24.42 9.68
C GLY A 100 23.00 -24.68 8.20
N SER A 101 22.47 -25.86 7.90
CA SER A 101 22.07 -26.24 6.53
C SER A 101 20.91 -25.36 6.03
N LEU A 102 20.72 -25.28 4.71
CA LEU A 102 19.60 -24.52 4.12
C LEU A 102 18.24 -25.00 4.64
N GLN A 103 18.09 -26.33 4.77
CA GLN A 103 16.87 -26.94 5.26
C GLN A 103 16.60 -26.58 6.72
N GLU A 104 17.62 -26.58 7.58
CA GLU A 104 17.48 -26.13 8.97
C GLU A 104 17.11 -24.65 9.07
N GLN A 105 17.68 -23.80 8.21
CA GLN A 105 17.33 -22.38 8.18
C GLN A 105 15.86 -22.17 7.78
N MET A 106 15.37 -22.93 6.80
CA MET A 106 13.97 -22.92 6.38
C MET A 106 13.04 -23.43 7.50
N GLN A 107 13.37 -24.57 8.12
CA GLN A 107 12.60 -25.11 9.25
C GLN A 107 12.52 -24.15 10.43
N ARG A 108 13.61 -23.43 10.75
CA ARG A 108 13.60 -22.38 11.78
C ARG A 108 12.68 -21.22 11.40
N ALA A 109 12.71 -20.79 10.14
CA ALA A 109 11.83 -19.73 9.65
C ALA A 109 10.35 -20.17 9.70
N GLU A 110 10.04 -21.42 9.37
CA GLU A 110 8.71 -22.01 9.49
C GLU A 110 8.26 -22.12 10.94
N ALA A 111 9.15 -22.54 11.86
CA ALA A 111 8.87 -22.57 13.29
C ALA A 111 8.53 -21.17 13.83
N TYR A 112 9.25 -20.13 13.40
CA TYR A 112 8.89 -18.75 13.74
C TYR A 112 7.56 -18.34 13.12
N ALA A 113 7.26 -18.72 11.88
CA ALA A 113 5.96 -18.43 11.26
C ALA A 113 4.79 -19.05 12.05
N ARG A 114 4.93 -20.28 12.53
CA ARG A 114 3.95 -20.94 13.41
C ARG A 114 3.81 -20.22 14.75
N ALA A 115 4.92 -19.79 15.35
CA ALA A 115 4.91 -19.01 16.59
C ALA A 115 4.20 -17.64 16.40
N GLU A 116 4.38 -17.00 15.24
CA GLU A 116 3.66 -15.75 14.92
C GLU A 116 2.17 -15.97 14.74
N GLU A 117 1.74 -17.06 14.11
CA GLU A 117 0.31 -17.33 13.89
C GLU A 117 -0.45 -17.54 15.20
N THR A 118 0.19 -18.18 16.18
CA THR A 118 -0.38 -18.35 17.52
C THR A 118 -0.42 -17.05 18.33
N TYR A 119 0.61 -16.21 18.24
CA TYR A 119 0.68 -14.95 19.00
C TYR A 119 -0.13 -13.81 18.34
N ASN A 120 -0.06 -13.71 17.01
CA ASN A 120 -0.69 -12.67 16.21
C ASN A 120 -1.40 -13.29 14.98
N PRO A 121 -2.62 -13.82 15.16
CA PRO A 121 -3.37 -14.38 14.05
C PRO A 121 -3.66 -13.30 13.02
N ARG A 122 -3.33 -13.59 11.76
CA ARG A 122 -3.55 -12.68 10.64
C ARG A 122 -5.04 -12.39 10.50
N ARG A 123 -5.42 -11.12 10.65
CA ARG A 123 -6.76 -10.67 10.26
C ARG A 123 -6.85 -10.72 8.74
N LYS A 124 -7.48 -11.76 8.19
CA LYS A 124 -7.83 -11.81 6.76
C LYS A 124 -8.69 -10.58 6.43
N ASN A 125 -8.51 -10.01 5.24
CA ASN A 125 -9.38 -8.92 4.81
C ASN A 125 -10.82 -9.43 4.82
N VAL A 126 -11.74 -8.66 5.40
CA VAL A 126 -13.14 -9.06 5.54
C VAL A 126 -13.76 -9.39 4.17
N ASP A 127 -13.27 -8.75 3.10
CA ASP A 127 -13.68 -9.00 1.72
C ASP A 127 -13.22 -10.37 1.15
N GLU A 128 -12.23 -11.02 1.78
CA GLU A 128 -11.77 -12.38 1.42
C GLU A 128 -12.48 -13.46 2.24
N ILE A 129 -13.28 -13.08 3.24
CA ILE A 129 -14.16 -14.00 3.94
C ILE A 129 -15.33 -14.25 3.01
N SER A 130 -15.20 -15.23 2.13
CA SER A 130 -16.35 -15.79 1.40
C SER A 130 -17.31 -16.37 2.44
N VAL A 131 -18.23 -15.57 2.94
CA VAL A 131 -19.38 -16.05 3.71
C VAL A 131 -20.15 -16.94 2.73
N PRO A 132 -20.21 -18.26 2.94
CA PRO A 132 -21.00 -19.13 2.08
C PRO A 132 -22.46 -18.65 2.19
N THR A 133 -23.07 -18.28 1.06
CA THR A 133 -24.47 -17.83 1.00
C THR A 133 -25.48 -18.94 1.31
N ASN A 134 -25.04 -20.09 1.82
CA ASN A 134 -25.85 -21.28 2.10
C ASN A 134 -25.94 -21.62 3.61
N THR A 135 -25.46 -20.78 4.53
CA THR A 135 -25.63 -21.05 5.97
C THR A 135 -26.99 -20.55 6.48
N THR A 136 -28.06 -21.14 5.96
CA THR A 136 -29.35 -21.26 6.69
C THR A 136 -29.75 -22.71 6.96
N ASP A 137 -28.90 -23.71 6.70
CA ASP A 137 -29.11 -25.06 7.21
C ASP A 137 -27.77 -25.69 7.60
N ASP A 138 -27.46 -25.63 8.89
CA ASP A 138 -26.27 -26.27 9.46
C ASP A 138 -26.58 -27.76 9.70
N ALA A 139 -26.01 -28.64 8.87
CA ALA A 139 -26.19 -30.10 8.95
C ALA A 139 -25.73 -30.70 10.30
N VAL A 140 -24.88 -29.99 11.04
CA VAL A 140 -24.39 -30.39 12.37
C VAL A 140 -25.52 -30.39 13.41
N MET A 141 -26.57 -29.58 13.23
CA MET A 141 -27.70 -29.51 14.17
C MET A 141 -28.82 -30.53 13.88
N VAL A 142 -28.78 -31.21 12.74
CA VAL A 142 -29.74 -32.29 12.40
C VAL A 142 -29.27 -33.63 12.95
N SER A 143 -27.95 -33.89 12.93
CA SER A 143 -27.36 -35.14 13.42
C SER A 143 -27.51 -35.35 14.93
N ILE A 144 -27.68 -34.29 15.70
CA ILE A 144 -27.89 -34.33 17.16
C ILE A 144 -29.34 -34.68 17.56
N ARG A 145 -30.30 -34.60 16.62
CA ARG A 145 -31.72 -34.77 16.92
C ARG A 145 -32.28 -36.16 16.59
N GLN A 146 -31.52 -37.04 15.92
CA GLN A 146 -32.04 -38.31 15.38
C GLN A 146 -31.18 -39.55 15.64
N GLN A 147 -30.48 -39.65 16.78
CA GLN A 147 -29.97 -40.95 17.23
C GLN A 147 -30.24 -41.21 18.71
N PRO A 148 -30.92 -42.31 19.07
CA PRO A 148 -30.85 -42.84 20.43
C PRO A 148 -29.44 -43.38 20.68
N TRP A 149 -28.87 -42.93 21.79
CA TRP A 149 -27.54 -43.32 22.27
C TRP A 149 -27.42 -44.84 22.45
N THR A 150 -26.52 -45.46 21.69
CA THR A 150 -25.95 -46.78 21.99
C THR A 150 -24.43 -46.65 22.10
N PRO A 151 -23.80 -47.05 23.23
CA PRO A 151 -22.36 -46.97 23.40
C PRO A 151 -21.70 -48.29 22.97
N ALA A 152 -21.40 -48.42 21.68
CA ALA A 152 -20.44 -49.39 21.17
C ALA A 152 -19.94 -48.86 19.82
N ASP A 153 -18.64 -48.94 19.61
CA ASP A 153 -17.94 -48.66 18.35
C ASP A 153 -17.59 -47.18 18.08
N PHE A 154 -16.67 -46.66 18.90
CA PHE A 154 -15.73 -45.62 18.43
C PHE A 154 -14.41 -46.31 18.06
N GLU A 155 -14.30 -46.76 16.81
CA GLU A 155 -13.02 -47.01 16.18
C GLU A 155 -12.33 -45.66 15.91
N VAL A 156 -11.15 -45.50 16.49
CA VAL A 156 -10.27 -44.35 16.32
C VAL A 156 -9.64 -44.43 14.94
N SER A 157 -9.99 -43.52 14.02
CA SER A 157 -9.26 -43.35 12.77
C SER A 157 -7.96 -42.57 13.05
N GLU A 158 -6.86 -43.30 13.16
CA GLU A 158 -5.51 -42.78 13.01
C GLU A 158 -5.37 -42.08 11.65
N GLY A 159 -4.91 -40.83 11.66
CA GLY A 159 -4.70 -40.05 10.44
C GLY A 159 -3.91 -38.78 10.70
N ALA A 160 -2.62 -38.83 10.30
CA ALA A 160 -1.62 -37.78 10.27
C ALA A 160 -0.92 -37.46 11.60
N GLU A 161 0.09 -38.27 11.90
CA GLU A 161 1.27 -37.83 12.64
C GLU A 161 1.93 -36.66 11.87
N GLU A 162 1.55 -35.43 12.19
CA GLU A 162 2.40 -34.28 11.89
C GLU A 162 3.68 -34.43 12.71
N GLU A 163 4.80 -34.74 12.05
CA GLU A 163 6.11 -34.74 12.66
C GLU A 163 6.28 -33.51 13.55
N ALA A 164 6.54 -33.75 14.84
CA ALA A 164 6.74 -32.74 15.86
C ALA A 164 8.00 -31.91 15.55
N GLN A 165 7.87 -30.98 14.63
CA GLN A 165 8.90 -29.99 14.32
C GLN A 165 9.10 -29.06 15.52
N PRO A 166 10.33 -28.60 15.79
CA PRO A 166 10.65 -27.84 16.99
C PRO A 166 9.82 -26.55 17.03
N VAL A 167 8.82 -26.53 17.91
CA VAL A 167 7.99 -25.36 18.15
C VAL A 167 8.83 -24.27 18.79
N ALA A 168 9.11 -23.21 18.04
CA ALA A 168 9.63 -21.99 18.63
C ALA A 168 8.53 -21.45 19.57
N SER A 169 8.79 -21.45 20.88
CA SER A 169 7.80 -20.99 21.87
C SER A 169 7.58 -19.48 21.84
N ARG A 170 8.44 -18.73 21.13
CA ARG A 170 8.40 -17.27 21.07
C ARG A 170 8.48 -16.76 19.63
N PRO A 171 7.66 -15.75 19.29
CA PRO A 171 7.74 -15.05 18.01
C PRO A 171 9.13 -14.42 17.78
N PHE A 172 9.54 -14.30 16.52
CA PHE A 172 10.86 -13.78 16.16
C PHE A 172 10.85 -12.25 16.22
N ARG A 173 11.56 -11.68 17.21
CA ARG A 173 11.67 -10.23 17.44
C ARG A 173 13.12 -9.87 17.71
N ASP A 174 13.53 -8.71 17.20
CA ASP A 174 14.86 -8.16 17.45
C ASP A 174 14.74 -6.72 17.99
N PRO A 175 15.02 -6.50 19.29
CA PRO A 175 14.90 -5.18 19.90
C PRO A 175 15.94 -4.19 19.38
N GLU A 176 17.10 -4.66 18.90
CA GLU A 176 18.15 -3.77 18.37
C GLU A 176 17.71 -3.13 17.06
N TRP A 177 17.10 -3.91 16.18
CA TRP A 177 16.52 -3.41 14.93
C TRP A 177 15.37 -2.45 15.19
N GLU A 178 14.46 -2.80 16.11
CA GLU A 178 13.35 -1.93 16.47
C GLU A 178 13.85 -0.58 16.99
N ALA A 179 14.89 -0.57 17.83
CA ALA A 179 15.48 0.66 18.36
C ALA A 179 16.15 1.50 17.27
N ALA A 180 16.90 0.86 16.35
CA ALA A 180 17.61 1.55 15.27
C ALA A 180 16.64 2.26 14.30
N GLU A 181 15.55 1.59 13.92
CA GLU A 181 14.59 2.12 12.94
C GLU A 181 13.44 2.93 13.59
N ARG A 182 13.35 2.95 14.92
CA ARG A 182 12.24 3.57 15.67
C ARG A 182 11.99 5.01 15.28
N SER A 183 13.05 5.82 15.22
CA SER A 183 12.97 7.25 14.93
C SER A 183 12.33 7.52 13.56
N TYR A 184 12.70 6.74 12.55
CA TYR A 184 12.11 6.80 11.22
C TYR A 184 10.64 6.39 11.24
N MET A 185 10.31 5.27 11.89
CA MET A 185 8.94 4.75 11.91
C MET A 185 7.99 5.69 12.65
N GLU A 186 8.41 6.26 13.78
CA GLU A 186 7.63 7.25 14.54
C GLU A 186 7.36 8.51 13.70
N LEU A 187 8.39 9.02 13.01
CA LEU A 187 8.24 10.15 12.09
C LEU A 187 7.27 9.83 10.95
N ALA A 188 7.39 8.66 10.32
CA ALA A 188 6.52 8.24 9.23
C ALA A 188 5.05 8.13 9.69
N ILE A 189 4.81 7.61 10.89
CA ILE A 189 3.47 7.52 11.46
C ILE A 189 2.91 8.89 11.81
N SER A 190 3.74 9.79 12.34
CA SER A 190 3.30 11.16 12.60
C SER A 190 2.83 11.85 11.31
N ASN A 191 3.53 11.63 10.19
CA ASN A 191 3.13 12.13 8.88
C ASN A 191 1.82 11.48 8.38
N LEU A 192 1.67 10.15 8.47
CA LEU A 192 0.43 9.47 8.11
C LEU A 192 -0.77 9.97 8.92
N ASN A 193 -0.57 10.22 10.21
CA ASN A 193 -1.59 10.76 11.10
C ASN A 193 -1.93 12.22 10.78
N ALA A 194 -0.96 13.02 10.31
CA ALA A 194 -1.22 14.38 9.82
C ALA A 194 -2.10 14.36 8.55
N ILE A 195 -1.79 13.50 7.58
CA ILE A 195 -2.62 13.33 6.37
C ILE A 195 -4.02 12.83 6.76
N THR A 196 -4.10 11.87 7.68
CA THR A 196 -5.38 11.31 8.15
C THR A 196 -6.23 12.36 8.86
N ARG A 197 -5.61 13.27 9.64
CA ARG A 197 -6.31 14.41 10.24
C ARG A 197 -6.90 15.32 9.17
N SER A 198 -6.10 15.69 8.15
CA SER A 198 -6.58 16.53 7.05
C SER A 198 -7.72 15.88 6.25
N TYR A 199 -7.65 14.57 6.05
CA TYR A 199 -8.70 13.76 5.43
C TYR A 199 -9.99 13.75 6.26
N ASN A 200 -9.89 13.43 7.55
CA ASN A 200 -11.05 13.32 8.45
C ASN A 200 -11.79 14.64 8.65
N LEU A 201 -11.13 15.78 8.48
CA LEU A 201 -11.78 17.10 8.52
C LEU A 201 -12.69 17.35 7.31
N MET A 202 -12.35 16.76 6.15
CA MET A 202 -13.09 16.96 4.90
C MET A 202 -14.07 15.81 4.60
N ALA A 203 -13.84 14.64 5.22
CA ALA A 203 -14.62 13.44 4.96
C ALA A 203 -15.94 13.40 5.77
N PRO A 204 -17.02 12.83 5.20
CA PRO A 204 -18.24 12.56 5.96
C PRO A 204 -17.98 11.52 7.07
N GLU A 205 -18.80 11.54 8.13
CA GLU A 205 -18.60 10.73 9.34
C GLU A 205 -18.34 9.24 9.07
N LEU A 206 -19.12 8.63 8.17
CA LEU A 206 -18.98 7.22 7.81
C LEU A 206 -17.63 6.88 7.15
N ALA A 207 -17.03 7.84 6.45
CA ALA A 207 -15.79 7.63 5.71
C ALA A 207 -14.53 7.93 6.53
N LYS A 208 -14.66 8.49 7.74
CA LYS A 208 -13.53 8.83 8.60
C LYS A 208 -12.68 7.60 8.92
N LYS A 209 -11.36 7.80 8.97
CA LYS A 209 -10.38 6.74 9.22
C LYS A 209 -9.75 6.85 10.61
N PRO A 210 -9.45 5.71 11.25
CA PRO A 210 -8.71 5.71 12.51
C PRO A 210 -7.26 6.13 12.29
N TYR A 211 -6.63 6.65 13.33
CA TYR A 211 -5.20 6.95 13.33
C TYR A 211 -4.35 5.68 13.33
N PHE A 212 -3.14 5.82 12.80
CA PHE A 212 -2.12 4.78 12.72
C PHE A 212 -1.35 4.68 14.05
N SER A 213 -1.06 3.44 14.45
CA SER A 213 -0.27 3.09 15.63
C SER A 213 0.95 2.28 15.21
N LEU A 214 2.11 2.64 15.76
CA LEU A 214 3.38 1.96 15.45
C LEU A 214 3.33 0.48 15.81
N LYS A 215 2.83 0.19 17.01
CA LYS A 215 2.73 -1.19 17.50
C LYS A 215 1.89 -2.05 16.55
N ARG A 216 0.74 -1.53 16.11
CA ARG A 216 -0.15 -2.24 15.19
C ARG A 216 0.48 -2.45 13.81
N GLU A 217 1.18 -1.46 13.28
CA GLU A 217 1.85 -1.59 11.98
C GLU A 217 3.03 -2.56 12.02
N LEU A 218 3.77 -2.60 13.14
CA LEU A 218 4.82 -3.60 13.38
C LEU A 218 4.25 -5.02 13.50
N GLU A 219 3.23 -5.21 14.35
CA GLU A 219 2.53 -6.49 14.51
C GLU A 219 2.03 -7.01 13.15
N ASN A 220 1.38 -6.16 12.35
CA ASN A 220 0.94 -6.51 11.00
C ASN A 220 2.12 -6.86 10.09
N CYS A 221 3.21 -6.09 10.13
CA CYS A 221 4.41 -6.37 9.35
C CYS A 221 5.00 -7.74 9.69
N PHE A 222 5.10 -8.07 10.97
CA PHE A 222 5.61 -9.35 11.42
C PHE A 222 4.72 -10.52 10.97
N ALA A 223 3.41 -10.41 11.17
CA ALA A 223 2.46 -11.43 10.73
C ALA A 223 2.43 -11.59 9.19
N GLU A 224 2.68 -10.50 8.44
CA GLU A 224 2.76 -10.55 6.99
C GLU A 224 4.04 -11.24 6.47
N VAL A 225 5.19 -10.89 7.06
CA VAL A 225 6.52 -11.33 6.59
C VAL A 225 6.85 -12.74 7.06
N ALA A 226 6.41 -13.16 8.24
CA ALA A 226 6.77 -14.45 8.82
C ALA A 226 6.59 -15.66 7.89
N PRO A 227 5.43 -15.89 7.24
CA PRO A 227 5.28 -17.01 6.31
C PRO A 227 6.10 -16.86 5.01
N GLN A 228 6.55 -15.64 4.69
CA GLN A 228 7.38 -15.38 3.50
C GLN A 228 8.86 -15.68 3.76
N LEU A 229 9.30 -15.75 5.02
CA LEU A 229 10.71 -15.86 5.37
C LEU A 229 11.38 -17.11 4.81
N ALA A 230 10.76 -18.28 4.94
CA ALA A 230 11.31 -19.55 4.42
C ALA A 230 11.61 -19.47 2.92
N ASN A 231 10.65 -18.96 2.14
CA ASN A 231 10.82 -18.73 0.70
C ASN A 231 11.94 -17.72 0.41
N THR A 232 12.01 -16.62 1.18
CA THR A 232 13.04 -15.61 0.95
C THR A 232 14.46 -16.10 1.26
N ILE A 233 14.60 -17.02 2.22
CA ILE A 233 15.88 -17.68 2.52
C ILE A 233 16.26 -18.61 1.37
N LYS A 234 15.33 -19.41 0.89
CA LYS A 234 15.53 -20.28 -0.28
C LYS A 234 15.92 -19.49 -1.52
N GLU A 235 15.19 -18.42 -1.83
CA GLU A 235 15.49 -17.51 -2.93
C GLU A 235 16.88 -16.88 -2.76
N ARG A 236 17.21 -16.40 -1.57
CA ARG A 236 18.51 -15.80 -1.28
C ARG A 236 19.66 -16.80 -1.44
N ALA A 237 19.48 -18.05 -1.04
CA ALA A 237 20.47 -19.11 -1.22
C ALA A 237 20.63 -19.51 -2.68
N ALA A 238 19.54 -19.46 -3.47
CA ALA A 238 19.56 -19.71 -4.91
C ALA A 238 20.14 -18.55 -5.72
N GLN A 239 20.03 -17.31 -5.21
CA GLN A 239 20.66 -16.15 -5.85
C GLN A 239 22.19 -16.28 -5.69
N PRO A 240 22.96 -16.33 -6.80
CA PRO A 240 24.41 -16.26 -6.69
C PRO A 240 24.76 -14.95 -5.99
N ASN A 241 25.76 -14.97 -5.10
CA ASN A 241 26.28 -13.77 -4.49
C ASN A 241 26.64 -12.81 -5.62
N LYS A 242 25.79 -11.80 -5.84
CA LYS A 242 26.14 -10.65 -6.66
C LYS A 242 27.20 -9.93 -5.84
N SER A 243 28.46 -10.31 -6.04
CA SER A 243 29.57 -9.48 -5.64
C SER A 243 29.23 -8.09 -6.16
N ALA A 244 29.29 -7.08 -5.30
CA ALA A 244 29.05 -5.68 -5.67
C ALA A 244 30.12 -5.13 -6.64
N ILE A 245 30.86 -6.02 -7.31
CA ILE A 245 31.95 -5.78 -8.24
C ILE A 245 31.93 -6.94 -9.23
N ASP A 246 31.17 -6.80 -10.31
CA ASP A 246 31.44 -7.54 -11.55
C ASP A 246 31.14 -6.61 -12.73
N PRO A 247 32.17 -5.92 -13.29
CA PRO A 247 31.99 -4.92 -14.34
C PRO A 247 31.87 -5.54 -15.75
N LEU A 248 31.47 -6.80 -15.87
CA LEU A 248 31.68 -7.53 -17.12
C LEU A 248 30.55 -8.47 -17.52
N SER A 249 29.33 -7.94 -17.78
CA SER A 249 28.49 -8.51 -18.84
C SER A 249 27.29 -7.66 -19.24
N ARG A 250 27.27 -7.31 -20.54
CA ARG A 250 26.14 -6.91 -21.42
C ARG A 250 25.80 -5.42 -21.62
N PRO A 251 25.34 -5.06 -22.86
CA PRO A 251 26.09 -4.12 -23.71
C PRO A 251 25.26 -2.89 -24.13
N ARG A 252 25.96 -1.88 -24.68
CA ARG A 252 25.49 -0.61 -25.29
C ARG A 252 25.52 0.62 -24.38
N ALA A 253 26.73 1.17 -24.22
CA ALA A 253 26.93 2.62 -24.15
C ALA A 253 28.14 2.96 -25.02
N VAL A 254 27.91 3.12 -26.33
CA VAL A 254 28.92 3.52 -27.33
C VAL A 254 29.50 4.92 -27.03
N PHE A 255 28.91 5.65 -26.08
CA PHE A 255 29.35 6.96 -25.61
C PHE A 255 30.63 6.92 -24.75
N GLU A 256 30.97 5.79 -24.13
CA GLU A 256 32.09 5.71 -23.17
C GLU A 256 33.46 5.45 -23.83
N ARG A 257 33.47 5.08 -25.13
CA ARG A 257 34.70 4.71 -25.84
C ARG A 257 35.48 5.87 -26.45
N LEU A 258 34.99 7.11 -26.34
CA LEU A 258 35.73 8.31 -26.78
C LEU A 258 36.52 8.99 -25.66
N GLY A 259 36.21 8.70 -24.38
CA GLY A 259 36.81 9.38 -23.23
C GLY A 259 38.00 8.66 -22.57
N SER A 260 38.27 7.39 -22.91
CA SER A 260 39.25 6.55 -22.20
C SER A 260 40.44 6.12 -23.07
N SER A 261 41.03 7.07 -23.79
CA SER A 261 42.42 6.95 -24.26
C SER A 261 43.29 7.90 -23.45
N GLY A 262 43.80 7.41 -22.32
CA GLY A 262 44.69 8.19 -21.45
C GLY A 262 44.82 7.61 -20.06
N LYS A 263 45.69 6.61 -19.90
CA LYS A 263 46.15 6.14 -18.58
C LYS A 263 46.83 7.27 -17.82
N GLY A 264 46.32 7.62 -16.64
CA GLY A 264 47.01 8.45 -15.67
C GLY A 264 46.25 8.48 -14.36
N ALA A 265 46.86 7.96 -13.29
CA ALA A 265 46.33 8.08 -11.94
C ALA A 265 46.11 9.57 -11.60
N ALA A 266 44.85 9.98 -11.40
CA ALA A 266 44.51 11.35 -11.06
C ALA A 266 44.96 11.64 -9.62
N ARG A 267 46.17 12.19 -9.46
CA ARG A 267 46.59 12.86 -8.23
C ARG A 267 45.82 14.18 -8.12
N VAL A 268 44.92 14.23 -7.15
CA VAL A 268 44.14 15.43 -6.81
C VAL A 268 45.07 16.39 -6.06
N TYR A 269 45.35 17.54 -6.66
CA TYR A 269 45.97 18.68 -5.98
C TYR A 269 44.87 19.70 -5.68
N ASP A 270 44.56 19.90 -4.40
CA ASP A 270 43.81 21.08 -3.97
C ASP A 270 44.74 22.28 -3.99
N SER A 271 44.50 23.21 -4.92
CA SER A 271 45.18 24.51 -4.93
C SER A 271 44.24 25.58 -4.36
N PRO A 272 44.75 26.54 -3.58
CA PRO A 272 43.93 27.56 -2.90
C PRO A 272 43.48 28.73 -3.81
N ALA A 273 43.53 28.57 -5.14
CA ALA A 273 43.08 29.59 -6.08
C ALA A 273 41.58 29.40 -6.44
N PRO A 274 40.85 30.50 -6.74
CA PRO A 274 39.39 30.44 -6.88
C PRO A 274 38.98 29.51 -8.03
N HIS A 275 38.14 28.54 -7.70
CA HIS A 275 37.72 27.44 -8.57
C HIS A 275 37.13 27.92 -9.90
N TYR A 276 37.42 27.16 -10.96
CA TYR A 276 36.92 27.39 -12.32
C TYR A 276 35.40 27.53 -12.30
N GLY A 277 34.94 28.76 -12.54
CA GLY A 277 33.53 29.11 -12.39
C GLY A 277 32.74 28.90 -13.68
N LEU A 278 31.41 28.73 -13.55
CA LEU A 278 30.49 28.62 -14.69
C LEU A 278 30.69 29.74 -15.72
N LYS A 279 31.04 30.97 -15.30
CA LYS A 279 31.32 32.07 -16.23
C LYS A 279 32.57 31.83 -17.10
N GLN A 280 33.59 31.19 -16.56
CA GLN A 280 34.80 30.84 -17.33
C GLN A 280 34.51 29.66 -18.25
N PHE A 281 33.74 28.68 -17.79
CA PHE A 281 33.24 27.58 -18.61
C PHE A 281 32.45 28.08 -19.84
N TRP A 282 31.49 28.99 -19.64
CA TRP A 282 30.70 29.55 -20.74
C TRP A 282 31.54 30.42 -21.69
N ARG A 283 32.55 31.13 -21.18
CA ARG A 283 33.45 31.95 -22.01
C ARG A 283 34.32 31.08 -22.92
N ASP A 284 34.90 30.01 -22.38
CA ASP A 284 35.77 29.10 -23.16
C ASP A 284 34.97 28.34 -24.22
N LEU A 285 33.72 27.97 -23.90
CA LEU A 285 32.83 27.24 -24.83
C LEU A 285 32.42 28.10 -26.04
N TRP A 286 32.39 29.42 -25.89
CA TRP A 286 32.06 30.37 -26.98
C TRP A 286 33.28 30.98 -27.67
N SER A 287 34.47 30.91 -27.06
CA SER A 287 35.72 31.35 -27.72
C SER A 287 36.39 30.27 -28.57
N ALA A 288 36.02 28.99 -28.40
CA ALA A 288 36.60 27.86 -29.12
C ALA A 288 36.11 27.69 -30.58
N GLN A 289 35.27 28.61 -31.06
CA GLN A 289 34.72 28.59 -32.41
C GLN A 289 35.29 29.77 -33.22
N LYS A 290 36.60 29.70 -33.53
CA LYS A 290 37.28 30.53 -34.52
C LYS A 290 38.44 29.76 -35.15
#